data_AF-A0A2P1NH88-F1
#
_entry.id   AF-A0A2P1NH88-F1
#
_cell.length_a   1.000
_cell.length_b   1.000
_cell.length_c   1.000
_cell.angle_alpha   90.00
_cell.angle_beta   90.00
_cell.angle_gamma   90.00
#
_symmetry.space_group_name_H-M   'P 1'
#
loop_
_entity.id
_entity.type
_entity.pdbx_description
1 polymer ?
#
loop_
_entity_poly.entity_id
_entity_poly.type
_entity_poly.pdbx_seq_one_letter_code
_entity_poly.pdbx_strand_id
1 'polypeptide(L)'
;MSAVGYAWIQQALDTPDFLGTQQARAAPVSRIERLPEGALLVPPRLVPAQELLPQALFAIKHEGVRPDLLAVALRRIPPEQLAELARSGPNGVYTRKLCHL
;
A
#
# COMPACT_ATOMS: atom_id res chain seq x y z
N MET A 1 -10.71 -8.79 -10.61
CA MET A 1 -10.51 -7.90 -9.44
C MET A 1 -9.03 -7.56 -9.40
N SER A 2 -8.66 -6.28 -9.31
CA SER A 2 -7.25 -5.86 -9.29
C SER A 2 -6.73 -5.83 -7.87
N ALA A 3 -5.55 -6.40 -7.60
CA ALA A 3 -4.89 -6.24 -6.31
C ALA A 3 -4.50 -4.77 -6.09
N VAL A 4 -4.47 -4.35 -4.82
CA VAL A 4 -4.01 -3.02 -4.40
C VAL A 4 -3.23 -3.12 -3.10
N GLY A 5 -2.50 -2.06 -2.76
CA GLY A 5 -1.70 -1.95 -1.56
C GLY A 5 -0.69 -3.08 -1.43
N TYR A 6 -0.65 -3.74 -0.27
CA TYR A 6 0.31 -4.83 -0.07
C TYR A 6 0.15 -5.97 -1.07
N ALA A 7 -1.08 -6.35 -1.41
CA ALA A 7 -1.32 -7.45 -2.36
C ALA A 7 -0.73 -7.14 -3.75
N TRP A 8 -0.82 -5.88 -4.19
CA TRP A 8 -0.19 -5.46 -5.43
C TRP A 8 1.33 -5.45 -5.32
N ILE A 9 1.89 -4.96 -4.21
CA ILE A 9 3.34 -4.95 -3.97
C ILE A 9 3.91 -6.37 -4.04
N GLN A 10 3.23 -7.35 -3.45
CA GLN A 10 3.66 -8.74 -3.48
C GLN A 10 3.72 -9.29 -4.91
N GLN A 11 2.70 -9.01 -5.72
CA GLN A 11 2.65 -9.41 -7.12
C GLN A 11 3.72 -8.71 -7.95
N ALA A 12 3.92 -7.41 -7.75
CA ALA A 12 4.88 -6.60 -8.48
C ALA A 12 6.34 -6.99 -8.18
N LEU A 13 6.61 -7.49 -6.98
CA LEU A 13 7.95 -7.87 -6.52
C LEU A 13 8.18 -9.39 -6.49
N ASP A 14 7.21 -10.18 -6.96
CA ASP A 14 7.23 -11.65 -6.97
C ASP A 14 7.62 -12.25 -5.59
N THR A 15 6.97 -11.77 -4.54
CA THR A 15 7.22 -12.25 -3.16
C THR A 15 6.25 -13.37 -2.78
N PRO A 16 6.61 -14.28 -1.85
CA PRO A 16 5.69 -15.28 -1.32
C PRO A 16 4.40 -14.68 -0.77
N ASP A 17 3.27 -15.39 -0.83
CA ASP A 17 2.00 -14.91 -0.27
C ASP A 17 2.05 -14.92 1.28
N PHE A 18 1.95 -13.74 1.87
CA PHE A 18 1.91 -13.52 3.32
C PHE A 18 0.55 -12.93 3.76
N LEU A 19 -0.31 -12.60 2.80
CA LEU A 19 -1.60 -11.96 3.04
C LEU A 19 -2.74 -12.98 3.02
N GLY A 20 -2.63 -14.04 2.21
CA GLY A 20 -3.67 -15.06 2.05
C GLY A 20 -5.02 -14.41 1.72
N THR A 21 -6.02 -14.65 2.56
CA THR A 21 -7.37 -14.08 2.37
C THR A 21 -7.47 -12.59 2.68
N GLN A 22 -6.46 -11.97 3.31
CA GLN A 22 -6.49 -10.56 3.75
C GLN A 22 -6.15 -9.55 2.65
N GLN A 23 -5.97 -10.01 1.41
CA GLN A 23 -5.55 -9.17 0.29
C GLN A 23 -6.55 -8.06 -0.03
N ALA A 24 -6.06 -6.83 -0.09
CA ALA A 24 -6.82 -5.68 -0.57
C ALA A 24 -7.02 -5.76 -2.09
N ARG A 25 -8.24 -5.48 -2.55
CA ARG A 25 -8.61 -5.57 -3.97
C ARG A 25 -9.63 -4.52 -4.40
N ALA A 26 -9.53 -4.08 -5.65
CA ALA A 26 -10.50 -3.22 -6.29
C ALA A 26 -11.84 -3.97 -6.51
N ALA A 27 -12.94 -3.34 -6.11
CA ALA A 27 -14.30 -3.89 -6.18
C ALA A 27 -15.33 -2.77 -6.42
N PRO A 28 -16.53 -3.08 -6.97
CA PRO A 28 -17.57 -2.09 -7.23
C PRO A 28 -18.32 -1.67 -5.94
N VAL A 29 -17.58 -1.16 -4.97
CA VAL A 29 -18.08 -0.59 -3.71
C VAL A 29 -18.06 0.94 -3.78
N SER A 30 -18.80 1.61 -2.90
CA SER A 30 -18.85 3.08 -2.85
C SER A 30 -17.81 3.67 -1.88
N ARG A 31 -17.36 2.88 -0.91
CA ARG A 31 -16.37 3.21 0.12
C ARG A 31 -15.47 2.00 0.38
N ILE A 32 -14.37 2.21 1.09
CA ILE A 32 -13.53 1.10 1.53
C ILE A 32 -14.31 0.27 2.55
N GLU A 33 -14.36 -1.05 2.33
CA GLU A 33 -15.03 -2.00 3.20
C GLU A 33 -14.05 -3.07 3.66
N ARG A 34 -14.07 -3.39 4.96
CA ARG A 34 -13.25 -4.47 5.53
C ARG A 34 -14.14 -5.68 5.76
N LEU A 35 -13.78 -6.79 5.12
CA LEU A 35 -14.49 -8.06 5.27
C LEU A 35 -14.10 -8.77 6.57
N PRO A 36 -14.93 -9.69 7.11
CA PRO A 36 -14.64 -10.42 8.34
C PRO A 36 -13.30 -11.17 8.33
N GLU A 37 -12.90 -11.71 7.18
CA GLU A 37 -11.62 -12.37 6.97
C GLU A 37 -10.41 -11.42 6.92
N GLY A 38 -10.64 -10.11 6.97
CA GLY A 38 -9.61 -9.06 7.04
C GLY A 38 -9.31 -8.37 5.71
N ALA A 39 -9.83 -8.87 4.59
CA ALA A 39 -9.65 -8.28 3.26
C ALA A 39 -10.24 -6.87 3.16
N LEU A 40 -9.64 -6.03 2.32
CA LEU A 40 -10.19 -4.72 1.96
C LEU A 40 -10.77 -4.71 0.55
N LEU A 41 -12.02 -4.29 0.43
CA LEU A 41 -12.64 -3.92 -0.83
C LEU A 41 -12.44 -2.42 -1.06
N VAL A 42 -11.85 -2.07 -2.19
CA VAL A 42 -11.45 -0.69 -2.50
C VAL A 42 -12.25 -0.18 -3.70
N PRO A 43 -12.94 0.96 -3.59
CA PRO A 43 -13.71 1.53 -4.69
C PRO A 43 -12.76 1.97 -5.81
N PRO A 44 -13.15 1.92 -7.10
CA PRO A 44 -12.25 2.21 -8.22
C PRO A 44 -11.56 3.58 -8.12
N ARG A 45 -12.26 4.59 -7.59
CA ARG A 45 -11.75 5.96 -7.39
C ARG A 45 -10.62 6.09 -6.37
N LEU A 46 -10.43 5.09 -5.51
CA LEU A 46 -9.38 5.07 -4.47
C LEU A 46 -8.26 4.08 -4.79
N VAL A 47 -8.29 3.45 -5.97
CA VAL A 47 -7.21 2.58 -6.41
C VAL A 47 -5.95 3.43 -6.65
N PRO A 48 -4.84 3.15 -5.96
CA PRO A 48 -3.59 3.87 -6.17
C PRO A 48 -2.98 3.54 -7.55
N ALA A 49 -2.05 4.38 -8.01
CA ALA A 49 -1.27 4.10 -9.21
C ALA A 49 -0.49 2.78 -9.07
N GLN A 50 -0.20 2.11 -10.20
CA GLN A 50 0.54 0.85 -10.24
C GLN A 50 2.05 1.07 -10.09
N GLU A 51 2.44 1.74 -9.01
CA GLU A 51 3.80 2.10 -8.66
C GLU A 51 4.01 1.84 -7.15
N LEU A 52 5.24 1.48 -6.76
CA LEU A 52 5.53 1.05 -5.38
C LEU A 52 5.19 2.11 -4.34
N LEU A 53 5.53 3.38 -4.58
CA LEU A 53 5.35 4.45 -3.61
C LEU A 53 3.86 4.77 -3.34
N PRO A 54 3.00 5.02 -4.35
CA PRO A 54 1.55 5.16 -4.17
C PRO A 54 0.90 3.95 -3.48
N GLN A 55 1.34 2.74 -3.81
CA GLN A 55 0.82 1.51 -3.22
C GLN A 55 1.22 1.37 -1.75
N ALA A 56 2.47 1.70 -1.39
CA ALA A 56 2.94 1.69 -0.02
C ALA A 56 2.22 2.73 0.85
N LEU A 57 1.99 3.93 0.32
CA LEU A 57 1.21 4.97 1.00
C LEU A 57 -0.25 4.55 1.22
N PHE A 58 -0.87 3.95 0.21
CA PHE A 58 -2.21 3.38 0.32
C PHE A 58 -2.25 2.31 1.42
N ALA A 59 -1.31 1.37 1.40
CA ALA A 59 -1.25 0.25 2.32
C ALA A 59 -1.09 0.73 3.77
N ILE A 60 -0.13 1.63 4.06
CA ILE A 60 0.04 2.18 5.40
C ILE A 60 -1.22 2.90 5.89
N LYS A 61 -1.92 3.60 4.99
CA LYS A 61 -3.13 4.37 5.32
C LYS A 61 -4.34 3.50 5.63
N HIS A 62 -4.54 2.41 4.88
CA HIS A 62 -5.79 1.65 4.90
C HIS A 62 -5.64 0.22 5.43
N GLU A 63 -4.49 -0.41 5.20
CA GLU A 63 -4.17 -1.78 5.64
C GLU A 63 -3.40 -1.80 6.97
N GLY A 64 -2.69 -0.72 7.30
CA GLY A 64 -1.85 -0.59 8.48
C GLY A 64 -0.36 -0.76 8.18
N VAL A 65 0.49 -0.65 9.21
CA VAL A 65 1.95 -0.79 9.06
C VAL A 65 2.32 -2.27 9.18
N ARG A 66 2.84 -2.85 8.10
CA ARG A 66 3.32 -4.25 8.02
C ARG A 66 4.79 -4.27 7.64
N PRO A 67 5.73 -4.24 8.62
CA PRO A 67 7.17 -4.16 8.33
C PRO A 67 7.68 -5.32 7.45
N ASP A 68 7.10 -6.50 7.61
CA ASP A 68 7.36 -7.70 6.82
C ASP A 68 7.16 -7.48 5.31
N LEU A 69 6.14 -6.71 4.95
CA LEU A 69 5.78 -6.41 3.57
C LEU A 69 6.41 -5.10 3.07
N LEU A 70 6.45 -4.07 3.93
CA LEU A 70 7.01 -2.76 3.60
C LEU A 70 8.51 -2.82 3.33
N ALA A 71 9.27 -3.63 4.07
CA ALA A 71 10.72 -3.70 3.91
C ALA A 71 11.13 -4.16 2.50
N VAL A 72 10.30 -4.95 1.81
CA VAL A 72 10.57 -5.34 0.42
C VAL A 72 10.29 -4.19 -0.54
N ALA A 73 9.17 -3.48 -0.35
CA ALA A 73 8.80 -2.31 -1.16
C ALA A 73 9.83 -1.18 -1.03
N LEU A 74 10.16 -0.80 0.20
CA LEU A 74 11.06 0.31 0.52
C LEU A 74 12.46 0.12 -0.09
N ARG A 75 12.99 -1.12 -0.07
CA ARG A 75 14.27 -1.44 -0.72
C ARG A 75 14.27 -1.28 -2.24
N ARG A 76 13.10 -1.15 -2.87
CA ARG A 76 12.94 -0.97 -4.32
C ARG A 76 12.43 0.42 -4.70
N ILE A 77 12.02 1.23 -3.73
CA ILE A 77 11.66 2.63 -3.97
C ILE A 77 12.95 3.45 -4.02
N PRO A 78 13.19 4.22 -5.09
CA PRO A 78 14.36 5.08 -5.15
C PRO A 78 14.38 6.13 -4.03
N PRO A 79 15.51 6.34 -3.34
CA PRO A 79 15.59 7.27 -2.20
C PRO A 79 15.14 8.70 -2.52
N GLU A 80 15.36 9.16 -3.75
CA GLU A 80 14.94 10.47 -4.24
C GLU A 80 13.41 10.65 -4.21
N GLN A 81 12.64 9.59 -4.46
CA GLN A 81 11.19 9.64 -4.39
C GLN A 81 10.71 9.80 -2.94
N LEU A 82 11.37 9.13 -1.99
CA LEU A 82 11.07 9.28 -0.56
C LEU A 82 11.46 10.67 -0.05
N ALA A 83 12.59 11.20 -0.51
CA ALA A 83 13.02 12.55 -0.17
C ALA A 83 12.06 13.60 -0.73
N GLU A 84 11.57 13.41 -1.95
CA GLU A 84 10.58 14.31 -2.56
C GLU A 84 9.22 14.23 -1.87
N LEU A 85 8.78 13.03 -1.50
CA LEU A 85 7.59 12.83 -0.68
C LEU A 85 7.70 13.59 0.66
N ALA A 86 8.85 13.51 1.32
CA ALA A 86 9.09 14.21 2.58
C ALA A 86 9.08 15.75 2.41
N ARG A 87 9.65 16.27 1.31
CA ARG A 87 9.66 17.72 1.02
C ARG A 87 8.27 18.26 0.68
N SER A 88 7.52 17.53 -0.12
CA SER A 88 6.18 17.94 -0.59
C SER A 88 5.11 17.88 0.50
N GLY A 89 5.23 16.92 1.43
CA GLY A 89 4.24 16.69 2.49
C GLY A 89 4.85 16.36 3.84
N PRO A 90 5.68 17.25 4.43
CA PRO A 90 6.49 16.93 5.62
C PRO A 90 5.66 16.58 6.86
N ASN A 91 4.45 17.13 6.95
CA ASN A 91 3.55 16.93 8.09
C ASN A 91 2.55 15.77 7.89
N GLY A 92 2.55 15.11 6.74
CA GLY A 92 1.67 13.98 6.47
C GLY A 92 2.00 12.80 7.37
N VAL A 93 1.04 12.32 8.17
CA VAL A 93 1.27 11.18 9.09
C VAL A 93 1.82 9.95 8.35
N TYR A 94 1.27 9.63 7.17
CA TYR A 94 1.71 8.47 6.38
C TYR A 94 3.04 8.71 5.68
N THR A 95 3.31 9.94 5.22
CA THR A 95 4.62 10.35 4.72
C THR A 95 5.69 10.14 5.79
N ARG A 96 5.48 10.69 6.99
CA ARG A 96 6.43 10.56 8.10
C ARG A 96 6.64 9.12 8.51
N LYS A 97 5.59 8.29 8.52
CA LYS A 97 5.72 6.86 8.79
C LYS A 97 6.57 6.17 7.72
N LEU A 98 6.26 6.40 6.44
CA LEU A 98 6.97 5.73 5.34
C LEU A 98 8.45 6.16 5.28
N CYS A 99 8.75 7.44 5.45
CA CYS A 99 10.13 7.96 5.43
C CYS A 99 10.96 7.62 6.68
N HIS A 100 10.33 7.14 7.77
CA HIS A 100 11.03 6.75 8.99
C HIS A 100 11.45 5.27 9.00
N LEU A 101 10.74 4.43 8.23
CA LEU A 101 10.99 3.00 8.09
C LEU A 101 12.14 2.72 7.12
#